data_AF-A0A8E8U3S0-F1
#
_entry.id   AF-A0A8E8U3S0-F1
#
_cell.length_a   1.000
_cell.length_b   1.000
_cell.length_c   1.000
_cell.angle_alpha   90.00
_cell.angle_beta   90.00
_cell.angle_gamma   90.00
#
_symmetry.space_group_name_H-M   'P 1'
#
loop_
_entity.id
_entity.type
_entity.pdbx_description
1 polymer ?
#
loop_
_entity_poly.entity_id
_entity_poly.type
_entity_poly.pdbx_seq_one_letter_code
_entity_poly.pdbx_strand_id
1 'polypeptide(L)'
;WWGVAQAAHLQNVRITMSSSSGGNGHTGIRMGRGSTLGLADVRVERGQNGIWIDGHQQASFHNIYFFQNTIGMLISGGNTFSIFSSTFDTCGTGISNTGGSPWIALIDAKSINSGVTFTTNQFPSFMIENLTKDNGTPVVVVRGSTLVGASSHVNTYSYGNTVGRNPTYGDVTSSNTRPGALAPGGRYPYVAPPTYGDLPISSFLNVKDPAQNGNRQVKGDNTIDEAAQLNAILELAASQNKVAYFPFGKYRVDSTLFIPKGSRIVGEAWATITGNGNFFKNENSPQPVVSVGRAGDVGIAQIQDVRITVNDVLPGAILLQFNMAGNNPGDVAIWNSLVTVGGTRGASALANACTNNSNECKGAFIG
;
A
#
# COMPACT_ATOMS: atom_id res chain seq x y z
N TRP A 1 12.81 12.02 -9.12
CA TRP A 1 12.71 10.81 -9.96
C TRP A 1 12.40 9.63 -9.06
N TRP A 2 11.40 8.81 -9.40
CA TRP A 2 10.90 7.68 -8.60
C TRP A 2 10.81 6.42 -9.47
N GLY A 3 11.96 5.96 -9.98
CA GLY A 3 12.10 4.71 -10.74
C GLY A 3 12.47 3.56 -9.80
N VAL A 4 11.49 3.06 -9.06
CA VAL A 4 11.65 2.03 -8.02
C VAL A 4 10.78 0.79 -8.29
N ALA A 5 10.92 -0.24 -7.46
CA ALA A 5 10.16 -1.49 -7.55
C ALA A 5 9.28 -1.69 -6.29
N GLN A 6 8.81 -2.92 -6.06
CA GLN A 6 7.98 -3.28 -4.91
C GLN A 6 8.69 -2.97 -3.57
N ALA A 7 7.89 -2.79 -2.52
CA ALA A 7 8.33 -2.44 -1.17
C ALA A 7 9.13 -1.13 -1.02
N ALA A 8 9.12 -0.28 -2.03
CA ALA A 8 9.41 1.14 -1.88
C ALA A 8 8.09 1.91 -1.73
N HIS A 9 8.01 2.79 -0.74
CA HIS A 9 6.85 3.65 -0.52
C HIS A 9 7.28 5.13 -0.48
N LEU A 10 6.38 6.00 -0.89
CA LEU A 10 6.48 7.45 -0.67
C LEU A 10 5.22 7.86 0.08
N GLN A 11 5.39 8.48 1.25
CA GLN A 11 4.29 8.86 2.13
C GLN A 11 4.58 10.15 2.89
N ASN A 12 3.53 10.95 3.15
CA ASN A 12 3.57 12.15 3.97
C ASN A 12 4.59 13.18 3.43
N VAL A 13 4.53 13.42 2.12
CA VAL A 13 5.45 14.33 1.42
C VAL A 13 4.67 15.50 0.83
N ARG A 14 5.18 16.71 1.07
CA ARG A 14 4.74 17.92 0.38
C ARG A 14 5.81 18.39 -0.60
N ILE A 15 5.47 18.46 -1.88
CA ILE A 15 6.33 18.98 -2.95
C ILE A 15 5.73 20.30 -3.43
N THR A 16 6.46 21.40 -3.25
CA THR A 16 6.03 22.73 -3.69
C THR A 16 6.93 23.20 -4.82
N MET A 17 6.35 23.50 -5.98
CA MET A 17 7.10 23.93 -7.17
C MET A 17 6.81 25.40 -7.52
N SER A 18 7.58 25.96 -8.46
CA SER A 18 7.20 27.20 -9.13
C SER A 18 5.99 26.94 -10.03
N SER A 19 5.16 27.95 -10.25
CA SER A 19 4.12 27.90 -11.29
C SER A 19 4.77 27.75 -12.66
N SER A 20 4.16 26.92 -13.51
CA SER A 20 4.50 26.82 -14.93
C SER A 20 4.04 28.07 -15.69
N SER A 21 4.61 28.29 -16.87
CA SER A 21 4.19 29.32 -17.81
C SER A 21 4.42 28.85 -19.25
N GLY A 22 3.46 29.10 -20.14
CA GLY A 22 3.60 28.77 -21.57
C GLY A 22 3.86 27.29 -21.87
N GLY A 23 3.35 26.37 -21.05
CA GLY A 23 3.58 24.92 -21.19
C GLY A 23 4.94 24.42 -20.66
N ASN A 24 5.73 25.30 -20.04
CA ASN A 24 7.02 24.97 -19.45
C ASN A 24 6.96 25.08 -17.92
N GLY A 25 7.51 24.11 -17.21
CA GLY A 25 7.56 24.13 -15.75
C GLY A 25 8.08 22.84 -15.13
N HIS A 26 8.11 22.80 -13.80
CA HIS A 26 8.64 21.67 -13.04
C HIS A 26 7.70 20.46 -13.07
N THR A 27 8.28 19.28 -12.82
CA THR A 27 7.54 18.05 -12.52
C THR A 27 7.83 17.63 -11.09
N GLY A 28 6.80 17.38 -10.29
CA GLY A 28 6.96 17.04 -8.87
C GLY A 28 7.57 15.65 -8.70
N ILE A 29 6.87 14.63 -9.19
CA ILE A 29 7.36 13.25 -9.21
C ILE A 29 7.38 12.75 -10.65
N ARG A 30 8.54 12.29 -11.10
CA ARG A 30 8.68 11.59 -12.38
C ARG A 30 8.90 10.10 -12.16
N MET A 31 8.02 9.26 -12.68
CA MET A 31 8.02 7.80 -12.57
C MET A 31 8.36 7.16 -13.92
N GLY A 32 9.63 6.83 -14.10
CA GLY A 32 10.09 6.02 -15.24
C GLY A 32 10.04 4.53 -14.98
N ARG A 33 10.98 3.80 -15.58
CA ARG A 33 11.08 2.34 -15.46
C ARG A 33 11.02 1.89 -14.00
N GLY A 34 10.08 1.01 -13.70
CA GLY A 34 9.86 0.48 -12.36
C GLY A 34 8.62 -0.38 -12.25
N SER A 35 8.37 -0.90 -11.05
CA SER A 35 7.33 -1.89 -10.74
C SER A 35 6.84 -1.75 -9.29
N THR A 36 6.68 -0.51 -8.81
CA THR A 36 6.21 -0.22 -7.44
C THR A 36 4.72 -0.52 -7.30
N LEU A 37 4.24 -0.60 -6.07
CA LEU A 37 2.83 -0.88 -5.79
C LEU A 37 2.08 0.32 -5.22
N GLY A 38 2.71 1.17 -4.40
CA GLY A 38 2.02 2.22 -3.67
C GLY A 38 2.77 3.54 -3.59
N LEU A 39 2.07 4.64 -3.87
CA LEU A 39 2.40 5.99 -3.43
C LEU A 39 1.18 6.54 -2.70
N ALA A 40 1.35 7.13 -1.52
CA ALA A 40 0.22 7.60 -0.74
C ALA A 40 0.50 8.90 0.01
N ASP A 41 -0.53 9.65 0.43
CA ASP A 41 -0.38 10.86 1.24
C ASP A 41 0.65 11.86 0.71
N VAL A 42 0.58 12.16 -0.58
CA VAL A 42 1.46 13.14 -1.22
C VAL A 42 0.65 14.37 -1.59
N ARG A 43 1.16 15.54 -1.21
CA ARG A 43 0.67 16.83 -1.69
C ARG A 43 1.65 17.42 -2.70
N VAL A 44 1.21 17.65 -3.92
CA VAL A 44 2.04 18.21 -5.00
C VAL A 44 1.44 19.52 -5.49
N GLU A 45 2.18 20.61 -5.36
CA GLU A 45 1.69 21.96 -5.64
C GLU A 45 2.40 22.60 -6.84
N ARG A 46 1.63 23.26 -7.71
CA ARG A 46 2.08 24.05 -8.86
C ARG A 46 2.83 23.22 -9.91
N GLY A 47 3.74 23.82 -10.68
CA GLY A 47 4.48 23.13 -11.73
C GLY A 47 3.65 22.75 -12.95
N GLN A 48 4.35 22.25 -13.97
CA GLN A 48 3.74 21.77 -15.21
C GLN A 48 3.01 20.44 -14.96
N ASN A 49 3.67 19.50 -14.27
CA ASN A 49 3.12 18.20 -13.94
C ASN A 49 3.23 17.95 -12.44
N GLY A 50 2.15 17.54 -11.78
CA GLY A 50 2.24 17.03 -10.42
C GLY A 50 3.02 15.71 -10.39
N ILE A 51 2.46 14.70 -11.03
CA ILE A 51 3.11 13.41 -11.28
C ILE A 51 3.20 13.19 -12.79
N TRP A 52 4.38 12.80 -13.27
CA TRP A 52 4.61 12.38 -14.66
C TRP A 52 5.05 10.92 -14.70
N ILE A 53 4.29 10.07 -15.36
CA ILE A 53 4.59 8.66 -15.57
C ILE A 53 5.01 8.43 -17.01
N ASP A 54 6.27 8.07 -17.24
CA ASP A 54 6.85 7.83 -18.56
C ASP A 54 7.37 6.42 -18.79
N GLY A 55 7.29 5.51 -17.81
CA GLY A 55 7.75 4.12 -18.02
C GLY A 55 7.44 3.09 -16.93
N HIS A 56 6.41 3.27 -16.10
CA HIS A 56 6.19 2.40 -14.93
C HIS A 56 5.21 1.25 -15.23
N GLN A 57 5.50 0.01 -14.78
CA GLN A 57 4.64 -1.15 -15.09
C GLN A 57 3.26 -1.00 -14.45
N GLN A 58 3.22 -0.83 -13.13
CA GLN A 58 1.98 -0.60 -12.40
C GLN A 58 2.21 0.29 -11.20
N ALA A 59 1.20 1.02 -10.74
CA ALA A 59 1.21 1.69 -9.44
C ALA A 59 -0.22 1.94 -8.93
N SER A 60 -0.39 1.91 -7.61
CA SER A 60 -1.58 2.42 -6.93
C SER A 60 -1.24 3.73 -6.21
N PHE A 61 -2.08 4.73 -6.38
CA PHE A 61 -1.97 6.04 -5.77
C PHE A 61 -3.12 6.22 -4.80
N HIS A 62 -2.84 6.61 -3.56
CA HIS A 62 -3.87 6.80 -2.55
C HIS A 62 -3.75 8.19 -1.92
N ASN A 63 -4.86 8.91 -1.85
CA ASN A 63 -4.91 10.22 -1.17
C ASN A 63 -3.83 11.20 -1.68
N ILE A 64 -3.70 11.35 -3.00
CA ILE A 64 -2.81 12.35 -3.60
C ILE A 64 -3.56 13.66 -3.74
N TYR A 65 -2.98 14.75 -3.24
CA TYR A 65 -3.53 16.09 -3.38
C TYR A 65 -2.73 16.90 -4.40
N PHE A 66 -3.33 17.13 -5.56
CA PHE A 66 -2.82 18.00 -6.61
C PHE A 66 -3.38 19.40 -6.42
N PHE A 67 -2.53 20.41 -6.31
CA PHE A 67 -2.94 21.80 -6.09
C PHE A 67 -2.27 22.73 -7.10
N GLN A 68 -3.06 23.42 -7.93
CA GLN A 68 -2.55 24.41 -8.89
C GLN A 68 -1.56 23.86 -9.94
N ASN A 69 -1.51 22.55 -10.18
CA ASN A 69 -0.70 21.98 -11.26
C ASN A 69 -1.34 22.31 -12.62
N THR A 70 -0.55 22.56 -13.67
CA THR A 70 -1.13 22.62 -15.04
C THR A 70 -1.76 21.28 -15.41
N ILE A 71 -1.03 20.19 -15.16
CA ILE A 71 -1.51 18.82 -15.27
C ILE A 71 -1.28 18.14 -13.92
N GLY A 72 -2.34 17.64 -13.27
CA GLY A 72 -2.20 16.88 -12.03
C GLY A 72 -1.34 15.63 -12.25
N MET A 73 -1.80 14.74 -13.12
CA MET A 73 -1.09 13.52 -13.51
C MET A 73 -0.95 13.42 -15.03
N LEU A 74 0.29 13.44 -15.52
CA LEU A 74 0.65 13.18 -16.92
C LEU A 74 1.05 11.71 -17.08
N ILE A 75 0.39 10.98 -17.97
CA ILE A 75 0.69 9.58 -18.28
C ILE A 75 1.10 9.49 -19.75
N SER A 76 2.40 9.36 -20.00
CA SER A 76 2.97 9.22 -21.35
C SER A 76 3.52 7.82 -21.63
N GLY A 77 3.49 6.92 -20.65
CA GLY A 77 3.90 5.52 -20.78
C GLY A 77 3.54 4.68 -19.55
N GLY A 78 3.78 3.37 -19.63
CA GLY A 78 3.46 2.40 -18.58
C GLY A 78 2.17 1.60 -18.82
N ASN A 79 1.77 0.75 -17.87
CA ASN A 79 0.71 -0.24 -18.12
C ASN A 79 -0.55 -0.06 -17.25
N THR A 80 -0.45 0.02 -15.92
CA THR A 80 -1.64 -0.08 -15.04
C THR A 80 -1.60 0.87 -13.85
N PHE A 81 -2.55 1.81 -13.78
CA PHE A 81 -2.60 2.82 -12.72
C PHE A 81 -3.96 2.88 -12.05
N SER A 82 -3.98 2.77 -10.73
CA SER A 82 -5.20 2.99 -9.93
C SER A 82 -5.00 4.19 -9.03
N ILE A 83 -5.92 5.15 -9.06
CA ILE A 83 -5.85 6.43 -8.35
C ILE A 83 -7.07 6.51 -7.44
N PHE A 84 -6.84 6.30 -6.15
CA PHE A 84 -7.87 6.29 -5.11
C PHE A 84 -7.88 7.58 -4.31
N SER A 85 -9.07 8.07 -3.99
CA SER A 85 -9.31 9.15 -3.02
C SER A 85 -8.49 10.42 -3.27
N SER A 86 -8.09 10.66 -4.51
CA SER A 86 -7.21 11.79 -4.86
C SER A 86 -8.01 13.04 -5.20
N THR A 87 -7.43 14.19 -4.90
CA THR A 87 -8.06 15.50 -5.10
C THR A 87 -7.27 16.29 -6.13
N PHE A 88 -7.96 16.79 -7.15
CA PHE A 88 -7.45 17.76 -8.11
C PHE A 88 -8.09 19.10 -7.79
N ASP A 89 -7.30 20.02 -7.24
CA ASP A 89 -7.77 21.32 -6.80
C ASP A 89 -7.07 22.42 -7.59
N THR A 90 -7.87 23.19 -8.35
CA THR A 90 -7.40 24.29 -9.17
C THR A 90 -6.37 23.83 -10.22
N CYS A 91 -6.49 22.59 -10.71
CA CYS A 91 -5.64 22.05 -11.76
C CYS A 91 -6.17 22.42 -13.15
N GLY A 92 -5.27 22.68 -14.11
CA GLY A 92 -5.68 22.87 -15.51
C GLY A 92 -6.36 21.63 -16.09
N THR A 93 -5.72 20.47 -15.92
CA THR A 93 -6.25 19.15 -16.23
C THR A 93 -5.94 18.20 -15.08
N GLY A 94 -6.89 17.35 -14.68
CA GLY A 94 -6.67 16.34 -13.65
C GLY A 94 -5.67 15.27 -14.10
N ILE A 95 -6.09 14.43 -15.04
CA ILE A 95 -5.29 13.36 -15.65
C ILE A 95 -5.22 13.59 -17.16
N SER A 96 -4.01 13.58 -17.72
CA SER A 96 -3.76 13.66 -19.16
C SER A 96 -2.97 12.46 -19.61
N ASN A 97 -3.56 11.59 -20.43
CA ASN A 97 -2.88 10.47 -21.05
C ASN A 97 -2.46 10.80 -22.49
N THR A 98 -1.15 10.90 -22.72
CA THR A 98 -0.57 11.36 -24.00
C THR A 98 0.26 10.30 -24.72
N GLY A 99 0.41 9.12 -24.12
CA GLY A 99 1.17 8.00 -24.71
C GLY A 99 0.78 6.65 -24.11
N GLY A 100 1.09 5.59 -24.85
CA GLY A 100 0.77 4.21 -24.48
C GLY A 100 -0.73 3.87 -24.58
N SER A 101 -1.09 2.71 -24.04
CA SER A 101 -2.50 2.25 -23.93
C SER A 101 -2.74 1.63 -22.55
N PRO A 102 -2.52 2.41 -21.47
CA PRO A 102 -2.62 1.89 -20.11
C PRO A 102 -4.06 1.56 -19.70
N TRP A 103 -4.18 0.78 -18.63
CA TRP A 103 -5.35 0.80 -17.76
C TRP A 103 -5.22 1.95 -16.75
N ILE A 104 -6.26 2.79 -16.64
CA ILE A 104 -6.32 3.88 -15.64
C ILE A 104 -7.65 3.84 -14.89
N ALA A 105 -7.63 3.61 -13.59
CA ALA A 105 -8.80 3.72 -12.73
C ALA A 105 -8.70 4.96 -11.85
N LEU A 106 -9.72 5.82 -11.86
CA LEU A 106 -9.87 6.96 -10.96
C LEU A 106 -11.08 6.72 -10.05
N ILE A 107 -10.83 6.47 -8.78
CA ILE A 107 -11.84 5.99 -7.82
C ILE A 107 -11.91 6.96 -6.65
N ASP A 108 -13.12 7.35 -6.25
CA ASP A 108 -13.39 8.23 -5.11
C ASP A 108 -12.72 9.61 -5.23
N ALA A 109 -12.53 10.11 -6.44
CA ALA A 109 -11.79 11.36 -6.64
C ALA A 109 -12.65 12.62 -6.43
N LYS A 110 -11.97 13.75 -6.24
CA LYS A 110 -12.58 15.09 -6.26
C LYS A 110 -11.90 15.96 -7.30
N SER A 111 -12.68 16.66 -8.12
CA SER A 111 -12.21 17.69 -9.04
C SER A 111 -12.80 19.03 -8.61
N ILE A 112 -11.99 19.87 -7.98
CA ILE A 112 -12.37 21.15 -7.37
C ILE A 112 -11.75 22.27 -8.20
N ASN A 113 -12.54 23.23 -8.65
CA ASN A 113 -12.10 24.39 -9.40
C ASN A 113 -11.13 24.05 -10.56
N SER A 114 -11.23 22.85 -11.13
CA SER A 114 -10.28 22.33 -12.10
C SER A 114 -10.90 22.31 -13.49
N GLY A 115 -10.07 22.28 -14.52
CA GLY A 115 -10.52 22.03 -15.89
C GLY A 115 -10.94 20.58 -16.09
N VAL A 116 -10.57 20.00 -17.24
CA VAL A 116 -10.97 18.64 -17.60
C VAL A 116 -10.43 17.63 -16.58
N THR A 117 -11.29 16.76 -16.04
CA THR A 117 -10.83 15.75 -15.05
C THR A 117 -9.95 14.70 -15.71
N PHE A 118 -10.36 14.16 -16.86
CA PHE A 118 -9.62 13.15 -17.60
C PHE A 118 -9.61 13.46 -19.10
N THR A 119 -8.42 13.48 -19.69
CA THR A 119 -8.25 13.61 -21.13
C THR A 119 -7.26 12.60 -21.69
N THR A 120 -7.50 12.14 -22.92
CA THR A 120 -6.56 11.30 -23.66
C THR A 120 -6.61 11.58 -25.16
N ASN A 121 -5.46 11.55 -25.83
CA ASN A 121 -5.36 11.48 -27.28
C ASN A 121 -4.98 10.07 -27.79
N GLN A 122 -4.96 9.08 -26.89
CA GLN A 122 -4.57 7.70 -27.15
C GLN A 122 -5.79 6.75 -27.13
N PHE A 123 -5.53 5.45 -27.02
CA PHE A 123 -6.51 4.38 -26.89
C PHE A 123 -6.35 3.61 -25.57
N PRO A 124 -6.40 4.26 -24.40
CA PRO A 124 -6.34 3.57 -23.11
C PRO A 124 -7.64 2.80 -22.84
N SER A 125 -7.60 1.92 -21.84
CA SER A 125 -8.81 1.51 -21.11
C SER A 125 -8.85 2.28 -19.79
N PHE A 126 -9.97 2.89 -19.42
CA PHE A 126 -10.06 3.63 -18.17
C PHE A 126 -11.43 3.53 -17.51
N MET A 127 -11.45 3.84 -16.21
CA MET A 127 -12.64 3.89 -15.38
C MET A 127 -12.59 5.12 -14.48
N ILE A 128 -13.72 5.78 -14.31
CA ILE A 128 -13.98 6.80 -13.30
C ILE A 128 -15.14 6.30 -12.44
N GLU A 129 -14.91 6.15 -11.14
CA GLU A 129 -15.92 5.70 -10.19
C GLU A 129 -16.01 6.66 -9.00
N ASN A 130 -17.22 7.08 -8.65
CA ASN A 130 -17.56 7.94 -7.52
C ASN A 130 -16.75 9.26 -7.50
N LEU A 131 -16.72 9.95 -8.65
CA LEU A 131 -16.10 11.27 -8.78
C LEU A 131 -17.10 12.36 -8.41
N THR A 132 -16.66 13.36 -7.65
CA THR A 132 -17.39 14.62 -7.48
C THR A 132 -16.66 15.77 -8.16
N LYS A 133 -17.41 16.68 -8.77
CA LYS A 133 -16.89 17.89 -9.42
C LYS A 133 -17.77 19.10 -9.12
N ASP A 134 -17.18 20.30 -9.05
CA ASP A 134 -17.86 21.50 -8.55
C ASP A 134 -18.08 22.61 -9.60
N ASN A 135 -17.66 22.40 -10.85
CA ASN A 135 -17.72 23.43 -11.89
C ASN A 135 -18.16 22.89 -13.26
N GLY A 136 -18.38 23.81 -14.20
CA GLY A 136 -18.97 23.56 -15.52
C GLY A 136 -18.02 23.01 -16.59
N THR A 137 -16.81 22.55 -16.24
CA THR A 137 -15.88 22.00 -17.23
C THR A 137 -16.15 20.50 -17.47
N PRO A 138 -15.81 19.96 -18.66
CA PRO A 138 -16.05 18.54 -18.95
C PRO A 138 -15.35 17.58 -17.99
N VAL A 139 -15.96 16.43 -17.72
CA VAL A 139 -15.29 15.36 -16.95
C VAL A 139 -14.34 14.56 -17.85
N VAL A 140 -14.80 14.14 -19.04
CA VAL A 140 -14.04 13.25 -19.93
C VAL A 140 -13.97 13.82 -21.35
N VAL A 141 -12.75 14.01 -21.84
CA VAL A 141 -12.46 14.35 -23.24
C VAL A 141 -11.57 13.28 -23.85
N VAL A 142 -12.02 12.65 -24.94
CA VAL A 142 -11.26 11.62 -25.65
C VAL A 142 -11.05 12.09 -27.08
N ARG A 143 -9.78 12.25 -27.48
CA ARG A 143 -9.36 12.63 -28.84
C ARG A 143 -10.11 13.85 -29.37
N GLY A 144 -10.22 14.89 -28.54
CA GLY A 144 -10.90 16.16 -28.85
C GLY A 144 -12.43 16.13 -28.73
N SER A 145 -13.04 14.95 -28.55
CA SER A 145 -14.49 14.82 -28.33
C SER A 145 -14.82 14.76 -26.85
N THR A 146 -15.80 15.56 -26.40
CA THR A 146 -16.32 15.46 -25.04
C THR A 146 -17.26 14.27 -24.95
N LEU A 147 -16.93 13.28 -24.10
CA LEU A 147 -17.75 12.08 -23.89
C LEU A 147 -18.59 12.19 -22.61
N VAL A 148 -18.03 12.82 -21.58
CA VAL A 148 -18.78 13.18 -20.37
C VAL A 148 -18.61 14.68 -20.18
N GLY A 149 -19.72 15.41 -20.34
CA GLY A 149 -19.78 16.86 -20.15
C GLY A 149 -19.59 17.29 -18.70
N ALA A 150 -20.05 18.48 -18.37
CA ALA A 150 -20.09 18.93 -16.98
C ALA A 150 -21.06 18.04 -16.18
N SER A 151 -20.58 17.47 -15.08
CA SER A 151 -21.40 16.71 -14.15
C SER A 151 -20.89 16.92 -12.73
N SER A 152 -21.78 17.20 -11.79
CA SER A 152 -21.40 17.33 -10.38
C SER A 152 -21.01 15.99 -9.75
N HIS A 153 -21.47 14.88 -10.33
CA HIS A 153 -21.18 13.53 -9.85
C HIS A 153 -21.15 12.50 -10.99
N VAL A 154 -20.19 11.58 -10.94
CA VAL A 154 -20.12 10.41 -11.82
C VAL A 154 -20.10 9.17 -10.93
N ASN A 155 -21.11 8.29 -11.08
CA ASN A 155 -21.19 7.04 -10.34
C ASN A 155 -20.17 6.02 -10.87
N THR A 156 -20.40 5.44 -12.05
CA THR A 156 -19.40 4.63 -12.75
C THR A 156 -19.45 4.95 -14.24
N TYR A 157 -18.30 5.33 -14.79
CA TYR A 157 -18.08 5.49 -16.23
C TYR A 157 -16.81 4.75 -16.60
N SER A 158 -16.85 3.91 -17.62
CA SER A 158 -15.66 3.26 -18.17
C SER A 158 -15.59 3.45 -19.68
N TYR A 159 -14.38 3.34 -20.21
CA TYR A 159 -14.12 3.41 -21.64
C TYR A 159 -13.04 2.39 -21.96
N GLY A 160 -13.34 1.39 -22.78
CA GLY A 160 -12.44 0.28 -23.04
C GLY A 160 -13.09 -0.85 -23.80
N ASN A 161 -12.40 -1.99 -23.90
CA ASN A 161 -12.98 -3.21 -24.45
C ASN A 161 -13.95 -3.83 -23.45
N THR A 162 -15.22 -3.95 -23.83
CA THR A 162 -16.28 -4.55 -22.99
C THR A 162 -16.74 -5.86 -23.61
N VAL A 163 -16.67 -6.95 -22.83
CA VAL A 163 -17.14 -8.28 -23.25
C VAL A 163 -18.64 -8.23 -23.54
N GLY A 164 -19.06 -8.71 -24.70
CA GLY A 164 -20.47 -8.74 -25.11
C GLY A 164 -21.03 -7.42 -25.66
N ARG A 165 -20.22 -6.35 -25.77
CA ARG A 165 -20.61 -5.07 -26.38
C ARG A 165 -20.25 -5.03 -27.88
N ASN A 166 -21.05 -4.34 -28.69
CA ASN A 166 -20.74 -3.98 -30.08
C ASN A 166 -20.98 -2.47 -30.31
N PRO A 167 -19.97 -1.67 -30.71
CA PRO A 167 -18.56 -2.06 -30.87
C PRO A 167 -17.93 -2.45 -29.53
N THR A 168 -16.92 -3.33 -29.56
CA THR A 168 -16.24 -3.81 -28.34
C THR A 168 -15.59 -2.68 -27.56
N TYR A 169 -14.94 -1.75 -28.25
CA TYR A 169 -14.23 -0.62 -27.65
C TYR A 169 -15.12 0.63 -27.58
N GLY A 170 -15.28 1.20 -26.40
CA GLY A 170 -15.98 2.48 -26.21
C GLY A 170 -16.48 2.68 -24.78
N ASP A 171 -17.32 3.69 -24.61
CA ASP A 171 -17.86 4.10 -23.32
C ASP A 171 -19.00 3.21 -22.81
N VAL A 172 -19.05 3.03 -21.50
CA VAL A 172 -20.11 2.37 -20.75
C VAL A 172 -20.36 3.19 -19.49
N THR A 173 -21.63 3.49 -19.24
CA THR A 173 -22.07 4.04 -17.94
C THR A 173 -22.82 2.96 -17.19
N SER A 174 -22.51 2.81 -15.90
CA SER A 174 -23.20 1.89 -15.01
C SER A 174 -23.39 2.50 -13.63
N SER A 175 -24.12 1.79 -12.78
CA SER A 175 -24.24 2.13 -11.37
C SER A 175 -23.72 0.96 -10.54
N ASN A 176 -22.67 1.20 -9.74
CA ASN A 176 -22.13 0.19 -8.83
C ASN A 176 -22.63 0.45 -7.41
N THR A 177 -23.25 -0.56 -6.79
CA THR A 177 -23.58 -0.53 -5.35
C THR A 177 -22.44 -1.16 -4.59
N ARG A 178 -21.81 -0.39 -3.70
CA ARG A 178 -20.70 -0.88 -2.89
C ARG A 178 -21.21 -1.49 -1.58
N PRO A 179 -20.69 -2.64 -1.14
CA PRO A 179 -20.99 -3.16 0.20
C PRO A 179 -20.59 -2.14 1.28
N GLY A 180 -21.51 -1.83 2.20
CA GLY A 180 -21.26 -0.86 3.27
C GLY A 180 -20.10 -1.24 4.19
N ALA A 181 -19.76 -2.53 4.29
CA ALA A 181 -18.60 -3.01 5.03
C ALA A 181 -17.26 -2.63 4.38
N LEU A 182 -17.21 -2.48 3.05
CA LEU A 182 -15.99 -2.10 2.32
C LEU A 182 -15.91 -0.59 2.08
N ALA A 183 -17.06 0.07 1.92
CA ALA A 183 -17.15 1.49 1.64
C ALA A 183 -18.16 2.17 2.57
N PRO A 184 -17.88 2.24 3.89
CA PRO A 184 -18.74 2.95 4.83
C PRO A 184 -18.88 4.43 4.39
N GLY A 185 -20.11 4.92 4.28
CA GLY A 185 -20.39 6.26 3.76
C GLY A 185 -20.17 6.40 2.24
N GLY A 186 -20.08 5.29 1.50
CA GLY A 186 -20.01 5.25 0.04
C GLY A 186 -18.61 5.39 -0.56
N ARG A 187 -17.56 5.52 0.27
CA ARG A 187 -16.16 5.67 -0.17
C ARG A 187 -15.29 4.59 0.46
N TYR A 188 -14.32 4.07 -0.31
CA TYR A 188 -13.33 3.17 0.26
C TYR A 188 -12.47 3.93 1.27
N PRO A 189 -12.31 3.41 2.50
CA PRO A 189 -11.53 4.07 3.51
C PRO A 189 -10.06 4.07 3.10
N TYR A 190 -9.43 5.23 3.22
CA TYR A 190 -7.99 5.34 3.21
C TYR A 190 -7.53 5.68 4.62
N VAL A 191 -6.64 4.85 5.18
CA VAL A 191 -6.07 5.06 6.51
C VAL A 191 -4.57 5.21 6.35
N ALA A 192 -4.09 6.43 6.58
CA ALA A 192 -2.67 6.74 6.60
C ALA A 192 -2.00 5.89 7.68
N PRO A 193 -0.83 5.28 7.40
CA PRO A 193 0.04 4.72 8.43
C PRO A 193 0.19 5.68 9.62
N PRO A 194 -0.20 5.27 10.86
CA PRO A 194 0.14 6.01 12.07
C PRO A 194 1.61 6.41 12.11
N THR A 195 1.94 7.65 12.43
CA THR A 195 3.33 8.12 12.54
C THR A 195 3.84 8.13 13.98
N TYR A 196 2.93 8.08 14.96
CA TYR A 196 3.20 8.21 16.39
C TYR A 196 4.02 9.46 16.77
N GLY A 197 4.10 10.46 15.90
CA GLY A 197 4.94 11.65 16.10
C GLY A 197 4.46 12.58 17.21
N ASP A 198 3.24 12.37 17.70
CA ASP A 198 2.61 13.05 18.83
C ASP A 198 2.89 12.35 20.18
N LEU A 199 3.45 11.12 20.17
CA LEU A 199 3.73 10.37 21.39
C LEU A 199 5.14 10.69 21.94
N PRO A 200 5.30 10.86 23.27
CA PRO A 200 6.61 10.98 23.88
C PRO A 200 7.37 9.64 23.83
N ILE A 201 8.70 9.68 23.95
CA ILE A 201 9.55 8.47 23.94
C ILE A 201 9.15 7.43 25.00
N SER A 202 8.58 7.88 26.13
CA SER A 202 8.09 7.01 27.21
C SER A 202 6.90 6.12 26.80
N SER A 203 6.21 6.48 25.72
CA SER A 203 5.12 5.68 25.13
C SER A 203 5.63 4.50 24.30
N PHE A 204 6.94 4.39 24.08
CA PHE A 204 7.55 3.28 23.37
C PHE A 204 8.13 2.27 24.36
N LEU A 205 8.11 1.01 23.95
CA LEU A 205 8.77 -0.10 24.63
C LEU A 205 9.75 -0.74 23.64
N ASN A 206 11.04 -0.55 23.89
CA ASN A 206 12.08 -1.18 23.07
C ASN A 206 12.21 -2.67 23.41
N VAL A 207 11.95 -3.55 22.44
CA VAL A 207 11.98 -5.01 22.65
C VAL A 207 13.37 -5.53 23.05
N LYS A 208 14.45 -4.82 22.73
CA LYS A 208 15.83 -5.18 23.08
C LYS A 208 16.32 -4.59 24.40
N ASP A 209 15.58 -3.68 25.03
CA ASP A 209 16.00 -3.03 26.28
C ASP A 209 15.43 -3.76 27.50
N PRO A 210 16.24 -4.49 28.30
CA PRO A 210 15.79 -5.20 29.48
C PRO A 210 15.11 -4.30 30.52
N ALA A 211 15.48 -3.03 30.61
CA ALA A 211 14.88 -2.08 31.54
C ALA A 211 13.44 -1.72 31.17
N GLN A 212 13.07 -1.84 29.89
CA GLN A 212 11.73 -1.52 29.39
C GLN A 212 10.88 -2.76 29.15
N ASN A 213 11.50 -3.86 28.73
CA ASN A 213 10.81 -5.06 28.23
C ASN A 213 10.49 -6.09 29.33
N GLY A 214 10.71 -5.74 30.60
CA GLY A 214 10.52 -6.62 31.76
C GLY A 214 11.65 -7.62 31.99
N ASN A 215 12.90 -7.17 31.80
CA ASN A 215 14.14 -7.92 32.01
C ASN A 215 14.25 -9.20 31.15
N ARG A 216 13.78 -9.13 29.91
CA ARG A 216 13.79 -10.23 28.93
C ARG A 216 14.95 -10.06 27.95
N GLN A 217 15.58 -11.16 27.61
CA GLN A 217 16.67 -11.17 26.64
C GLN A 217 16.12 -11.27 25.21
N VAL A 218 16.39 -10.25 24.40
CA VAL A 218 16.14 -10.24 22.95
C VAL A 218 17.38 -9.68 22.28
N LYS A 219 18.03 -10.49 21.45
CA LYS A 219 19.22 -10.13 20.67
C LYS A 219 18.84 -9.60 19.29
N GLY A 220 17.83 -10.20 18.65
CA GLY A 220 17.48 -9.92 17.25
C GLY A 220 18.66 -10.16 16.30
N ASP A 221 19.41 -11.24 16.50
CA ASP A 221 20.57 -11.63 15.68
C ASP A 221 20.42 -13.04 15.04
N ASN A 222 19.23 -13.64 15.14
CA ASN A 222 18.89 -14.98 14.65
C ASN A 222 19.68 -16.13 15.33
N THR A 223 20.36 -15.89 16.45
CA THR A 223 21.17 -16.94 17.14
C THR A 223 20.38 -17.75 18.17
N ILE A 224 19.29 -17.21 18.70
CA ILE A 224 18.44 -17.84 19.71
C ILE A 224 16.98 -17.81 19.27
N ASP A 225 16.16 -18.70 19.83
CA ASP A 225 14.70 -18.57 19.75
C ASP A 225 14.22 -17.47 20.71
N GLU A 226 13.45 -16.53 20.20
CA GLU A 226 12.95 -15.35 20.92
C GLU A 226 11.42 -15.36 21.06
N ALA A 227 10.73 -16.41 20.60
CA ALA A 227 9.27 -16.46 20.53
C ALA A 227 8.61 -16.21 21.90
N ALA A 228 9.04 -16.92 22.94
CA ALA A 228 8.46 -16.80 24.28
C ALA A 228 8.66 -15.40 24.89
N GLN A 229 9.86 -14.82 24.71
CA GLN A 229 10.20 -13.49 25.21
C GLN A 229 9.40 -12.43 24.48
N LEU A 230 9.36 -12.48 23.14
CA LEU A 230 8.63 -11.50 22.33
C LEU A 230 7.12 -11.56 22.59
N ASN A 231 6.53 -12.74 22.75
CA ASN A 231 5.11 -12.88 23.14
C ASN A 231 4.81 -12.15 24.45
N ALA A 232 5.64 -12.36 25.47
CA ALA A 232 5.47 -11.70 26.77
C ALA A 232 5.74 -10.19 26.71
N ILE A 233 6.64 -9.74 25.83
CA ILE A 233 6.91 -8.32 25.59
C ILE A 233 5.73 -7.63 24.90
N LEU A 234 5.16 -8.26 23.88
CA LEU A 234 4.01 -7.70 23.16
C LEU A 234 2.77 -7.62 24.05
N GLU A 235 2.57 -8.60 24.93
CA GLU A 235 1.52 -8.57 25.94
C GLU A 235 1.75 -7.44 26.97
N LEU A 236 2.98 -7.28 27.45
CA LEU A 236 3.36 -6.16 28.31
C LEU A 236 3.09 -4.81 27.63
N ALA A 237 3.54 -4.62 26.39
CA ALA A 237 3.36 -3.38 25.64
C ALA A 237 1.87 -3.06 25.45
N ALA A 238 1.06 -4.05 25.07
CA ALA A 238 -0.39 -3.89 24.91
C ALA A 238 -1.05 -3.52 26.25
N SER A 239 -0.70 -4.20 27.35
CA SER A 239 -1.26 -3.91 28.68
C SER A 239 -0.95 -2.50 29.20
N GLN A 240 0.19 -1.94 28.79
CA GLN A 240 0.63 -0.60 29.13
C GLN A 240 0.22 0.46 28.09
N ASN A 241 -0.52 0.07 27.05
CA ASN A 241 -0.88 0.92 25.92
C ASN A 241 0.35 1.60 25.26
N LYS A 242 1.47 0.87 25.18
CA LYS A 242 2.72 1.32 24.56
C LYS A 242 2.85 0.82 23.13
N VAL A 243 3.63 1.55 22.32
CA VAL A 243 4.08 1.10 21.01
C VAL A 243 5.31 0.21 21.20
N ALA A 244 5.21 -1.05 20.79
CA ALA A 244 6.35 -1.96 20.75
C ALA A 244 7.30 -1.56 19.62
N TYR A 245 8.48 -1.08 19.99
CA TYR A 245 9.53 -0.67 19.07
C TYR A 245 10.48 -1.85 18.85
N PHE A 246 10.60 -2.29 17.59
CA PHE A 246 11.53 -3.33 17.17
C PHE A 246 12.74 -2.68 16.48
N PRO A 247 13.90 -2.54 17.16
CA PRO A 247 15.12 -2.11 16.50
C PRO A 247 15.48 -2.99 15.30
N PHE A 248 16.38 -2.52 14.45
CA PHE A 248 16.92 -3.34 13.37
C PHE A 248 17.44 -4.69 13.91
N GLY A 249 17.08 -5.78 13.25
CA GLY A 249 17.47 -7.11 13.69
C GLY A 249 16.70 -8.24 13.01
N LYS A 250 17.12 -9.46 13.30
CA LYS A 250 16.47 -10.72 12.90
C LYS A 250 16.02 -11.47 14.14
N TYR A 251 14.72 -11.40 14.39
CA TYR A 251 14.05 -11.99 15.52
C TYR A 251 13.58 -13.39 15.13
N ARG A 252 14.36 -14.41 15.51
CA ARG A 252 14.05 -15.80 15.20
C ARG A 252 12.99 -16.30 16.16
N VAL A 253 11.95 -16.92 15.59
CA VAL A 253 10.88 -17.55 16.35
C VAL A 253 10.75 -19.00 15.92
N ASP A 254 10.89 -19.93 16.87
CA ASP A 254 10.73 -21.38 16.63
C ASP A 254 9.29 -21.85 16.89
N SER A 255 8.41 -20.93 17.30
CA SER A 255 6.96 -21.12 17.47
C SER A 255 6.23 -19.81 17.14
N THR A 256 4.90 -19.81 17.16
CA THR A 256 4.10 -18.62 16.80
C THR A 256 4.43 -17.40 17.65
N LEU A 257 4.73 -16.28 16.98
CA LEU A 257 4.66 -14.95 17.57
C LEU A 257 3.22 -14.45 17.52
N PHE A 258 2.60 -14.34 18.69
CA PHE A 258 1.25 -13.86 18.90
C PHE A 258 1.24 -12.35 19.15
N ILE A 259 0.50 -11.61 18.33
CA ILE A 259 0.25 -10.18 18.48
C ILE A 259 -1.11 -10.03 19.18
N PRO A 260 -1.16 -9.66 20.47
CA PRO A 260 -2.41 -9.52 21.21
C PRO A 260 -3.26 -8.33 20.75
N LYS A 261 -4.56 -8.37 21.05
CA LYS A 261 -5.44 -7.21 20.92
C LYS A 261 -4.86 -6.01 21.71
N GLY A 262 -4.88 -4.84 21.09
CA GLY A 262 -4.35 -3.58 21.64
C GLY A 262 -2.91 -3.29 21.21
N SER A 263 -2.26 -4.18 20.47
CA SER A 263 -0.88 -3.98 20.03
C SER A 263 -0.73 -2.86 18.99
N ARG A 264 0.34 -2.08 19.17
CA ARG A 264 0.90 -1.18 18.17
C ARG A 264 2.37 -1.52 18.04
N ILE A 265 2.83 -1.84 16.84
CA ILE A 265 4.19 -2.30 16.55
C ILE A 265 4.78 -1.42 15.47
N VAL A 266 6.02 -0.96 15.69
CA VAL A 266 6.81 -0.25 14.69
C VAL A 266 8.23 -0.82 14.64
N GLY A 267 8.69 -1.14 13.44
CA GLY A 267 10.04 -1.61 13.19
C GLY A 267 10.99 -0.47 12.79
N GLU A 268 12.28 -0.66 13.08
CA GLU A 268 13.34 0.21 12.59
C GLU A 268 14.01 -0.42 11.36
N ALA A 269 13.87 0.24 10.21
CA ALA A 269 14.48 -0.12 8.94
C ALA A 269 14.16 -1.54 8.42
N TRP A 270 14.86 -2.56 8.92
CA TRP A 270 14.74 -3.95 8.46
C TRP A 270 14.48 -4.93 9.63
N ALA A 271 13.69 -4.50 10.61
CA ALA A 271 13.22 -5.35 11.70
C ALA A 271 12.49 -6.57 11.14
N THR A 272 13.10 -7.74 11.26
CA THR A 272 12.68 -8.97 10.58
C THR A 272 12.29 -10.03 11.60
N ILE A 273 11.03 -10.46 11.60
CA ILE A 273 10.60 -11.69 12.27
C ILE A 273 10.84 -12.85 11.32
N THR A 274 11.53 -13.88 11.78
CA THR A 274 11.85 -15.06 10.96
C THR A 274 11.41 -16.35 11.62
N GLY A 275 10.48 -17.05 10.99
CA GLY A 275 10.07 -18.40 11.39
C GLY A 275 11.19 -19.41 11.14
N ASN A 276 11.34 -20.36 12.06
CA ASN A 276 12.38 -21.39 12.03
C ASN A 276 11.90 -22.68 12.72
N GLY A 277 12.53 -23.82 12.40
CA GLY A 277 12.41 -25.04 13.21
C GLY A 277 11.20 -25.91 12.90
N ASN A 278 11.09 -27.02 13.64
CA ASN A 278 10.18 -28.13 13.33
C ASN A 278 8.70 -27.78 13.45
N PHE A 279 8.35 -26.75 14.24
CA PHE A 279 6.97 -26.32 14.44
C PHE A 279 6.28 -25.91 13.12
N PHE A 280 7.04 -25.42 12.14
CA PHE A 280 6.53 -24.97 10.84
C PHE A 280 6.83 -25.95 9.68
N LYS A 281 7.23 -27.20 9.95
CA LYS A 281 7.61 -28.18 8.92
C LYS A 281 6.44 -29.01 8.39
N ASN A 282 5.31 -29.10 9.09
CA ASN A 282 4.23 -30.00 8.71
C ASN A 282 3.17 -29.30 7.84
N GLU A 283 3.17 -29.56 6.53
CA GLU A 283 2.17 -28.99 5.60
C GLU A 283 0.75 -29.50 5.84
N ASN A 284 0.58 -30.68 6.46
CA ASN A 284 -0.74 -31.22 6.80
C ASN A 284 -1.30 -30.61 8.10
N SER A 285 -0.51 -29.80 8.79
CA SER A 285 -0.92 -29.06 10.00
C SER A 285 -0.18 -27.72 10.04
N PRO A 286 -0.48 -26.81 9.10
CA PRO A 286 0.26 -25.57 8.97
C PRO A 286 0.04 -24.67 10.20
N GLN A 287 1.06 -23.92 10.58
CA GLN A 287 1.10 -23.07 11.77
C GLN A 287 1.52 -21.64 11.41
N PRO A 288 0.93 -20.61 12.05
CA PRO A 288 1.30 -19.22 11.81
C PRO A 288 2.63 -18.86 12.47
N VAL A 289 3.55 -18.26 11.70
CA VAL A 289 4.76 -17.61 12.21
C VAL A 289 4.35 -16.38 13.01
N VAL A 290 3.49 -15.53 12.44
CA VAL A 290 2.87 -14.40 13.14
C VAL A 290 1.35 -14.55 13.12
N SER A 291 0.73 -14.45 14.29
CA SER A 291 -0.71 -14.55 14.47
C SER A 291 -1.25 -13.26 15.11
N VAL A 292 -2.15 -12.56 14.42
CA VAL A 292 -2.72 -11.27 14.85
C VAL A 292 -4.08 -11.49 15.50
N GLY A 293 -4.10 -11.38 16.83
CA GLY A 293 -5.27 -11.63 17.68
C GLY A 293 -5.76 -13.08 17.64
N ARG A 294 -6.81 -13.36 18.42
CA ARG A 294 -7.53 -14.63 18.43
C ARG A 294 -8.82 -14.52 17.62
N ALA A 295 -9.36 -15.67 17.22
CA ALA A 295 -10.69 -15.72 16.62
C ALA A 295 -11.72 -15.11 17.60
N GLY A 296 -12.52 -14.17 17.09
CA GLY A 296 -13.51 -13.44 17.89
C GLY A 296 -12.97 -12.18 18.58
N ASP A 297 -11.65 -11.94 18.58
CA ASP A 297 -11.12 -10.67 19.08
C ASP A 297 -11.57 -9.51 18.17
N VAL A 298 -11.99 -8.40 18.80
CA VAL A 298 -12.28 -7.14 18.12
C VAL A 298 -11.53 -6.02 18.84
N GLY A 299 -10.72 -5.24 18.12
CA GLY A 299 -9.91 -4.19 18.72
C GLY A 299 -8.88 -3.59 17.76
N ILE A 300 -7.73 -3.20 18.30
CA ILE A 300 -6.64 -2.58 17.54
C ILE A 300 -5.46 -3.56 17.44
N ALA A 301 -4.90 -3.70 16.23
CA ALA A 301 -3.60 -4.31 15.99
C ALA A 301 -2.95 -3.63 14.79
N GLN A 302 -1.97 -2.77 15.05
CA GLN A 302 -1.31 -1.94 14.05
C GLN A 302 0.14 -2.40 13.91
N ILE A 303 0.55 -2.81 12.69
CA ILE A 303 1.89 -3.34 12.41
C ILE A 303 2.55 -2.49 11.32
N GLN A 304 3.74 -1.97 11.59
CA GLN A 304 4.45 -1.07 10.68
C GLN A 304 5.93 -1.36 10.59
N ASP A 305 6.49 -1.20 9.38
CA ASP A 305 7.93 -1.29 9.12
C ASP A 305 8.56 -2.62 9.60
N VAL A 306 7.79 -3.70 9.55
CA VAL A 306 8.22 -5.05 9.91
C VAL A 306 8.32 -5.92 8.66
N ARG A 307 9.35 -6.76 8.62
CA ARG A 307 9.43 -7.85 7.65
C ARG A 307 9.13 -9.18 8.32
N ILE A 308 8.32 -10.02 7.68
CA ILE A 308 8.00 -11.38 8.10
C ILE A 308 8.50 -12.35 7.03
N THR A 309 9.26 -13.36 7.44
CA THR A 309 9.91 -14.32 6.53
C THR A 309 10.13 -15.68 7.22
N VAL A 310 10.63 -16.64 6.44
CA VAL A 310 11.26 -17.87 6.90
C VAL A 310 12.77 -17.83 6.71
N ASN A 311 13.53 -18.56 7.52
CA ASN A 311 14.98 -18.77 7.35
C ASN A 311 15.35 -20.19 6.88
N ASP A 312 14.37 -21.09 6.72
CA ASP A 312 14.51 -22.50 6.34
C ASP A 312 13.36 -22.92 5.39
N VAL A 313 13.39 -24.14 4.85
CA VAL A 313 12.31 -24.77 4.08
C VAL A 313 11.19 -25.16 5.06
N LEU A 314 10.15 -24.34 5.18
CA LEU A 314 9.09 -24.52 6.19
C LEU A 314 7.72 -24.70 5.50
N PRO A 315 7.43 -25.86 4.91
CA PRO A 315 6.21 -26.06 4.11
C PRO A 315 4.92 -26.03 4.92
N GLY A 316 4.98 -25.98 6.25
CA GLY A 316 3.84 -25.74 7.14
C GLY A 316 3.77 -24.30 7.66
N ALA A 317 4.58 -23.36 7.19
CA ALA A 317 4.56 -21.98 7.66
C ALA A 317 3.44 -21.16 7.00
N ILE A 318 2.52 -20.63 7.81
CA ILE A 318 1.67 -19.48 7.44
C ILE A 318 2.42 -18.23 7.91
N LEU A 319 2.94 -17.39 7.02
CA LEU A 319 3.82 -16.28 7.44
C LEU A 319 3.07 -15.25 8.31
N LEU A 320 1.90 -14.80 7.87
CA LEU A 320 1.08 -13.85 8.63
C LEU A 320 -0.41 -14.25 8.61
N GLN A 321 -1.01 -14.41 9.79
CA GLN A 321 -2.42 -14.77 9.93
C GLN A 321 -3.17 -13.70 10.73
N PHE A 322 -4.16 -13.04 10.10
CA PHE A 322 -5.08 -12.15 10.80
C PHE A 322 -6.32 -12.93 11.28
N ASN A 323 -6.57 -12.92 12.58
CA ASN A 323 -7.76 -13.57 13.18
C ASN A 323 -8.77 -12.58 13.76
N MET A 324 -8.30 -11.39 14.15
CA MET A 324 -9.13 -10.38 14.81
C MET A 324 -9.73 -9.37 13.84
N ALA A 325 -10.84 -8.75 14.23
CA ALA A 325 -11.46 -7.65 13.51
C ALA A 325 -11.13 -6.28 14.14
N GLY A 326 -11.21 -5.23 13.33
CA GLY A 326 -11.18 -3.84 13.79
C GLY A 326 -12.58 -3.35 14.20
N ASN A 327 -12.67 -2.35 15.09
CA ASN A 327 -13.94 -1.63 15.28
C ASN A 327 -14.21 -0.68 14.11
N ASN A 328 -13.13 -0.10 13.57
CA ASN A 328 -13.14 0.81 12.43
C ASN A 328 -12.11 0.35 11.38
N PRO A 329 -12.27 0.77 10.11
CA PRO A 329 -11.23 0.58 9.10
C PRO A 329 -9.87 1.07 9.60
N GLY A 330 -8.83 0.24 9.47
CA GLY A 330 -7.47 0.56 9.91
C GLY A 330 -7.16 0.29 11.38
N ASP A 331 -8.13 -0.11 12.21
CA ASP A 331 -7.83 -0.55 13.58
C ASP A 331 -6.96 -1.81 13.59
N VAL A 332 -7.23 -2.74 12.67
CA VAL A 332 -6.41 -3.93 12.40
C VAL A 332 -5.83 -3.80 11.01
N ALA A 333 -4.54 -3.51 10.92
CA ALA A 333 -3.89 -3.21 9.66
C ALA A 333 -2.37 -3.37 9.72
N ILE A 334 -1.80 -3.52 8.52
CA ILE A 334 -0.37 -3.62 8.29
C ILE A 334 0.04 -2.58 7.24
N TRP A 335 1.10 -1.82 7.52
CA TRP A 335 1.64 -0.82 6.62
C TRP A 335 3.16 -0.94 6.49
N ASN A 336 3.70 -0.51 5.35
CA ASN A 336 5.15 -0.43 5.10
C ASN A 336 5.93 -1.69 5.49
N SER A 337 5.27 -2.84 5.44
CA SER A 337 5.75 -4.11 5.95
C SER A 337 5.80 -5.11 4.81
N LEU A 338 6.70 -6.08 4.91
CA LEU A 338 6.93 -7.06 3.86
C LEU A 338 6.66 -8.46 4.37
N VAL A 339 5.92 -9.23 3.58
CA VAL A 339 5.91 -10.70 3.68
C VAL A 339 6.77 -11.22 2.54
N THR A 340 7.84 -11.95 2.86
CA THR A 340 8.77 -12.49 1.86
C THR A 340 9.11 -13.93 2.17
N VAL A 341 9.39 -14.74 1.14
CA VAL A 341 9.86 -16.12 1.29
C VAL A 341 11.33 -16.18 0.81
N GLY A 342 12.26 -16.14 1.75
CA GLY A 342 13.70 -16.22 1.46
C GLY A 342 14.25 -15.09 0.61
N GLY A 343 15.22 -15.41 -0.27
CA GLY A 343 15.86 -14.46 -1.20
C GLY A 343 16.82 -13.45 -0.56
N THR A 344 17.02 -13.50 0.76
CA THR A 344 17.86 -12.56 1.51
C THR A 344 18.92 -13.27 2.35
N ARG A 345 20.04 -12.58 2.63
CA ARG A 345 21.08 -13.06 3.57
C ARG A 345 20.43 -13.44 4.91
N GLY A 346 20.59 -14.69 5.34
CA GLY A 346 19.97 -15.24 6.55
C GLY A 346 18.99 -16.39 6.31
N ALA A 347 18.60 -16.65 5.05
CA ALA A 347 17.81 -17.81 4.65
C ALA A 347 18.67 -18.80 3.84
N SER A 348 19.92 -19.06 4.25
CA SER A 348 20.84 -19.90 3.49
C SER A 348 20.36 -21.35 3.38
N ALA A 349 19.66 -21.87 4.39
CA ALA A 349 19.05 -23.19 4.31
C ALA A 349 18.02 -23.27 3.17
N LEU A 350 17.16 -22.26 3.05
CA LEU A 350 16.22 -22.15 1.93
C LEU A 350 16.97 -21.97 0.60
N ALA A 351 17.91 -21.04 0.52
CA ALA A 351 18.65 -20.77 -0.72
C ALA A 351 19.44 -21.98 -1.23
N ASN A 352 20.01 -22.78 -0.33
CA ASN A 352 20.76 -23.98 -0.68
C ASN A 352 19.84 -25.14 -1.12
N ALA A 353 18.64 -25.24 -0.54
CA ALA A 353 17.67 -26.27 -0.89
C ALA A 353 16.90 -25.94 -2.19
N CYS A 354 16.62 -24.66 -2.42
CA CYS A 354 15.78 -24.16 -3.52
C CYS A 354 16.59 -23.84 -4.79
N THR A 355 17.27 -24.84 -5.36
CA THR A 355 18.21 -24.63 -6.49
C THR A 355 17.78 -25.26 -7.80
N ASN A 356 16.75 -26.13 -7.79
CA ASN A 356 16.35 -26.91 -8.96
C ASN A 356 14.83 -26.83 -9.18
N ASN A 357 14.41 -26.38 -10.36
CA ASN A 357 12.98 -26.27 -10.71
C ASN A 357 12.31 -27.64 -10.89
N SER A 358 13.06 -28.71 -11.19
CA SER A 358 12.56 -30.08 -11.27
C SER A 358 12.36 -30.73 -9.89
N ASN A 359 12.82 -30.08 -8.81
CA ASN A 359 12.62 -30.51 -7.43
C ASN A 359 12.17 -29.30 -6.60
N GLU A 360 10.89 -28.95 -6.74
CA GLU A 360 10.30 -27.76 -6.14
C GLU A 360 10.49 -27.75 -4.61
N CYS A 361 11.10 -26.68 -4.12
CA CYS A 361 11.18 -26.44 -2.69
C CYS A 361 9.91 -25.72 -2.22
N LYS A 362 9.33 -26.20 -1.12
CA LYS A 362 8.19 -25.56 -0.48
C LYS A 362 8.69 -24.66 0.64
N GLY A 363 9.00 -23.40 0.30
CA GLY A 363 9.59 -22.46 1.25
C GLY A 363 8.66 -22.08 2.41
N ALA A 364 7.39 -21.85 2.11
CA ALA A 364 6.31 -21.60 3.07
C ALA A 364 5.00 -22.22 2.54
N PHE A 365 4.01 -22.40 3.41
CA PHE A 365 2.67 -22.85 3.02
C PHE A 365 1.87 -21.72 2.37
N ILE A 366 1.83 -20.56 3.03
CA ILE A 366 1.13 -19.35 2.59
C ILE A 366 1.85 -18.11 3.15
N GLY A 367 1.77 -17.00 2.41
CA GLY A 367 2.26 -15.68 2.84
C GLY A 367 1.39 -15.04 3.92
#